data_AF-A0AAW6CRR1-F1
#
_entry.id   AF-A0AAW6CRR1-F1
#
_cell.length_a   1.000
_cell.length_b   1.000
_cell.length_c   1.000
_cell.angle_alpha   90.00
_cell.angle_beta   90.00
_cell.angle_gamma   90.00
#
_symmetry.space_group_name_H-M   'P 1'
#
loop_
_entity.id
_entity.type
_entity.pdbx_description
1 polymer ?
#
loop_
_entity_poly.entity_id
_entity_poly.type
_entity_poly.pdbx_seq_one_letter_code
_entity_poly.pdbx_strand_id
1 'polypeptide(L)'
;GNVQNRYAYDAWGKIEVKEEAVPNRFTYYGQQIDPITQQYYLRTRFYNPVIGRFTQEDTYRGDGLNLYAYCANNPVYYIDPSGYYKDGVERAQFQFSEWEPGDSITRPMPDGSYPSWDTIRHRYWRARAQLATDGEFSPQNMGLMRAGYAPKASVLVRDRDTGKYSIKVVTLEIHHNRGGRGTQGFDEPIDLREVWPWEHEQLDPSRHPGYDFISFYSVHSK
;
A
#
# COMPACT_ATOMS: atom_id res chain seq x y z
N GLY A 1 38.91 3.99 -17.55
CA GLY A 1 39.05 4.96 -16.45
C GLY A 1 39.28 4.21 -15.16
N ASN A 2 40.03 4.77 -14.22
CA ASN A 2 40.28 4.17 -12.91
C ASN A 2 39.18 4.60 -11.93
N VAL A 3 38.63 3.65 -11.16
CA VAL A 3 37.60 3.94 -10.14
C VAL A 3 38.25 4.78 -9.03
N GLN A 4 37.65 5.93 -8.73
CA GLN A 4 38.11 6.81 -7.63
C GLN A 4 37.24 6.64 -6.38
N ASN A 5 35.92 6.52 -6.55
CA ASN A 5 34.99 6.39 -5.45
C ASN A 5 33.97 5.26 -5.74
N ARG A 6 33.54 4.55 -4.71
CA ARG A 6 32.48 3.53 -4.76
C ARG A 6 31.61 3.62 -3.52
N TYR A 7 30.30 3.56 -3.74
CA TYR A 7 29.30 3.57 -2.67
C TYR A 7 28.29 2.46 -2.89
N ALA A 8 27.86 1.82 -1.81
CA ALA A 8 26.68 0.99 -1.79
C ALA A 8 25.74 1.48 -0.70
N TYR A 9 24.44 1.38 -0.96
CA TYR A 9 23.40 1.87 -0.07
C TYR A 9 22.38 0.77 0.19
N ASP A 10 21.74 0.81 1.36
CA ASP A 10 20.48 0.10 1.55
C ASP A 10 19.32 0.80 0.81
N ALA A 11 18.12 0.21 0.89
CA ALA A 11 16.92 0.76 0.25
C ALA A 11 16.58 2.19 0.72
N TRP A 12 17.00 2.58 1.92
CA TRP A 12 16.72 3.87 2.55
C TRP A 12 17.88 4.86 2.40
N GLY A 13 18.92 4.51 1.63
CA GLY A 13 20.05 5.41 1.39
C GLY A 13 21.08 5.46 2.51
N LYS A 14 21.04 4.53 3.46
CA LYS A 14 22.13 4.34 4.43
C LYS A 14 23.32 3.76 3.71
N ILE A 15 24.50 4.35 3.90
CA ILE A 15 25.73 3.91 3.25
C ILE A 15 26.20 2.61 3.91
N GLU A 16 26.22 1.52 3.15
CA GLU A 16 26.72 0.20 3.56
C GLU A 16 28.17 -0.01 3.14
N VAL A 17 28.57 0.56 1.99
CA VAL A 17 29.96 0.56 1.52
C VAL A 17 30.36 1.97 1.15
N LYS A 18 31.53 2.40 1.63
CA LYS A 18 32.11 3.72 1.33
C LYS A 18 33.60 3.59 1.04
N GLU A 19 33.96 3.68 -0.23
CA GLU A 19 35.34 3.76 -0.70
C GLU A 19 35.52 5.14 -1.35
N GLU A 20 36.29 6.03 -0.73
CA GLU A 20 36.54 7.39 -1.24
C GLU A 20 38.04 7.65 -1.38
N ALA A 21 38.51 7.83 -2.61
CA ALA A 21 39.83 8.42 -2.87
C ALA A 21 39.76 9.95 -3.04
N VAL A 22 38.60 10.46 -3.48
CA VAL A 22 38.34 11.89 -3.66
C VAL A 22 37.12 12.29 -2.81
N PRO A 23 37.21 13.32 -1.96
CA PRO A 23 36.08 13.77 -1.14
C PRO A 23 34.85 14.09 -1.99
N ASN A 24 33.71 13.50 -1.65
CA ASN A 24 32.45 13.71 -2.35
C ASN A 24 31.30 13.90 -1.37
N ARG A 25 30.66 15.07 -1.47
CA ARG A 25 29.52 15.44 -0.63
C ARG A 25 28.17 15.01 -1.20
N PHE A 26 28.11 14.56 -2.45
CA PHE A 26 26.88 14.16 -3.13
C PHE A 26 26.80 12.64 -3.22
N THR A 27 25.84 12.03 -2.54
CA THR A 27 25.76 10.57 -2.40
C THR A 27 24.40 10.06 -2.89
N TYR A 28 23.56 9.52 -2.00
CA TYR A 28 22.31 8.88 -2.37
C TYR A 28 21.39 9.81 -3.20
N TYR A 29 20.97 9.34 -4.38
CA TYR A 29 20.23 10.11 -5.39
C TYR A 29 20.78 11.52 -5.68
N GLY A 30 22.10 11.71 -5.57
CA GLY A 30 22.76 12.99 -5.79
C GLY A 30 22.49 14.04 -4.71
N GLN A 31 21.93 13.64 -3.57
CA GLN A 31 21.67 14.54 -2.45
C GLN A 31 22.94 14.79 -1.65
N GLN A 32 23.04 15.99 -1.08
CA GLN A 32 24.18 16.36 -0.25
C GLN A 32 24.05 15.71 1.13
N ILE A 33 25.07 14.97 1.56
CA ILE A 33 25.16 14.43 2.92
C ILE A 33 25.87 15.42 3.85
N ASP A 34 25.29 15.67 5.01
CA ASP A 34 25.99 16.36 6.09
C ASP A 34 26.92 15.38 6.81
N PRO A 35 28.26 15.62 6.82
CA PRO A 35 29.21 14.71 7.44
C PRO A 35 29.04 14.58 8.96
N ILE A 36 28.43 15.56 9.64
CA ILE A 36 28.25 15.54 11.09
C ILE A 36 27.02 14.70 11.46
N THR A 37 25.86 15.04 10.89
CA THR A 37 24.59 14.37 11.26
C THR A 37 24.32 13.10 10.46
N GLN A 38 25.05 12.85 9.37
CA GLN A 38 24.81 11.75 8.42
C GLN A 38 23.39 11.80 7.80
N GLN A 39 22.84 13.00 7.66
CA GLN A 39 21.53 13.26 7.05
C GLN A 39 21.69 13.86 5.65
N TYR A 40 20.72 13.60 4.80
CA TYR A 40 20.65 14.16 3.46
C TYR A 40 19.88 15.48 3.45
N TYR A 41 20.47 16.52 2.90
CA TYR A 41 19.78 17.78 2.67
C TYR A 41 19.04 17.76 1.33
N LEU A 42 17.72 17.64 1.39
CA LEU A 42 16.81 17.62 0.24
C LEU A 42 16.19 19.00 0.00
N ARG A 43 16.97 20.08 0.18
CA ARG A 43 16.54 21.48 -0.01
C ARG A 43 15.53 21.99 1.03
N THR A 44 14.32 21.46 1.04
CA THR A 44 13.26 21.91 1.97
C THR A 44 13.33 21.19 3.32
N ARG A 45 13.86 19.96 3.35
CA ARG A 45 13.92 19.10 4.54
C ARG A 45 15.22 18.31 4.60
N PHE A 46 15.54 17.84 5.80
CA PHE A 46 16.59 16.88 6.05
C PHE A 46 16.01 15.48 6.18
N TYR A 47 16.57 14.54 5.43
CA TYR A 47 16.20 13.14 5.42
C TYR A 47 17.24 12.33 6.21
N ASN A 48 16.77 11.54 7.18
CA ASN A 48 17.62 10.65 7.95
C ASN A 48 17.50 9.21 7.42
N PRO A 49 18.55 8.68 6.75
CA PRO A 49 18.51 7.35 6.15
C PRO A 49 18.54 6.21 7.18
N VAL A 50 19.04 6.45 8.39
CA VAL A 50 19.12 5.42 9.45
C VAL A 50 17.73 5.04 9.95
N ILE A 51 16.81 6.01 10.01
CA ILE A 51 15.42 5.80 10.45
C ILE A 51 14.42 5.83 9.29
N GLY A 52 14.87 6.11 8.06
CA GLY A 52 14.05 6.12 6.85
C GLY A 52 13.01 7.25 6.78
N ARG A 53 13.25 8.42 7.41
CA ARG A 53 12.24 9.50 7.53
C ARG A 53 12.85 10.90 7.49
N PHE A 54 12.03 11.89 7.13
CA PHE A 54 12.38 13.30 7.31
C PHE A 54 12.47 13.66 8.80
N THR A 55 13.32 14.64 9.14
CA THR A 55 13.45 15.16 10.51
C THR A 55 12.57 16.40 10.76
N GLN A 56 11.96 16.95 9.71
CA GLN A 56 10.98 18.03 9.78
C GLN A 56 9.65 17.61 9.16
N GLU A 57 8.56 18.23 9.63
CA GLU A 57 7.25 18.08 9.02
C GLU A 57 7.23 18.62 7.60
N ASP A 58 6.53 17.91 6.72
CA ASP A 58 6.12 18.41 5.44
C ASP A 58 5.31 19.69 5.61
N THR A 59 5.51 20.66 4.73
CA THR A 59 4.62 21.82 4.63
C THR A 59 3.51 21.57 3.61
N TYR A 60 3.71 20.60 2.72
CA TYR A 60 2.70 20.07 1.81
C TYR A 60 1.85 19.02 2.53
N ARG A 61 0.52 19.16 2.43
CA ARG A 61 -0.44 18.24 3.09
C ARG A 61 -1.05 17.22 2.12
N GLY A 62 -0.57 17.19 0.86
CA GLY A 62 -1.09 16.30 -0.18
C GLY A 62 -0.52 14.89 -0.18
N ASP A 63 0.61 14.65 0.50
CA ASP A 63 1.33 13.36 0.51
C ASP A 63 0.90 12.39 1.63
N GLY A 64 -0.25 12.67 2.26
CA GLY A 64 -0.84 11.84 3.31
C GLY A 64 -0.66 12.41 4.71
N LEU A 65 -1.04 11.60 5.72
CA LEU A 65 -1.01 12.03 7.12
C LEU A 65 0.38 12.04 7.76
N ASN A 66 1.28 11.22 7.23
CA ASN A 66 2.62 11.10 7.78
C ASN A 66 3.51 12.19 7.20
N LEU A 67 3.55 13.34 7.87
CA LEU A 67 4.33 14.51 7.47
C LEU A 67 5.85 14.30 7.50
N TYR A 68 6.32 13.12 7.94
CA TYR A 68 7.74 12.78 8.01
C TYR A 68 8.10 11.63 7.06
N ALA A 69 7.16 11.12 6.27
CA ALA A 69 7.42 10.00 5.37
C ALA A 69 8.33 10.42 4.21
N TYR A 70 9.38 9.64 3.96
CA TYR A 70 10.16 9.74 2.73
C TYR A 70 9.55 8.82 1.68
N CYS A 71 9.33 9.32 0.46
CA CYS A 71 8.96 8.49 -0.69
C CYS A 71 7.72 7.61 -0.47
N ALA A 72 6.74 8.06 0.31
CA ALA A 72 5.58 7.26 0.74
C ALA A 72 5.96 5.88 1.33
N ASN A 73 7.08 5.81 2.05
CA ASN A 73 7.71 4.59 2.57
C ASN A 73 8.16 3.59 1.49
N ASN A 74 8.34 4.04 0.24
CA ASN A 74 8.84 3.23 -0.88
C ASN A 74 9.99 3.96 -1.61
N PRO A 75 11.17 4.12 -0.97
CA PRO A 75 12.35 4.80 -1.52
C PRO A 75 13.06 4.05 -2.66
N VAL A 76 12.60 2.82 -2.95
CA VAL A 76 13.07 2.02 -4.09
C VAL A 76 12.40 2.50 -5.39
N TYR A 77 11.13 2.91 -5.32
CA TYR A 77 10.36 3.35 -6.48
C TYR A 77 10.24 4.85 -6.61
N TYR A 78 10.20 5.55 -5.47
CA TYR A 78 10.14 7.00 -5.49
C TYR A 78 11.47 7.59 -5.09
N ILE A 79 11.74 8.73 -5.69
CA ILE A 79 12.77 9.66 -5.25
C ILE A 79 12.02 10.92 -4.88
N ASP A 80 12.40 11.59 -3.79
CA ASP A 80 11.98 12.97 -3.56
C ASP A 80 13.19 13.87 -3.86
N PRO A 81 13.29 14.48 -5.06
CA PRO A 81 14.42 15.33 -5.40
C PRO A 81 14.43 16.65 -4.62
N SER A 82 13.25 17.09 -4.19
CA SER A 82 13.01 18.45 -3.68
C SER A 82 12.75 18.52 -2.18
N GLY A 83 12.58 17.36 -1.53
CA GLY A 83 12.05 17.26 -0.19
C GLY A 83 10.60 17.73 -0.09
N TYR A 84 9.86 17.90 -1.18
CA TYR A 84 8.50 18.47 -1.18
C TYR A 84 7.45 17.53 -1.77
N TYR A 85 7.83 16.76 -2.79
CA TYR A 85 6.96 15.75 -3.39
C TYR A 85 7.83 14.66 -4.02
N LYS A 86 7.31 13.44 -3.98
CA LYS A 86 7.96 12.27 -4.55
C LYS A 86 7.70 12.20 -6.07
N ASP A 87 8.76 12.00 -6.83
CA ASP A 87 8.73 11.63 -8.24
C ASP A 87 8.92 10.11 -8.38
N GLY A 88 8.14 9.47 -9.24
CA GLY A 88 8.44 8.10 -9.64
C GLY A 88 9.74 8.09 -10.44
N VAL A 89 10.62 7.12 -10.20
CA VAL A 89 11.83 6.98 -11.05
C VAL A 89 11.37 6.63 -12.47
N GLU A 90 11.44 7.56 -13.41
CA GLU A 90 11.00 7.30 -14.79
C GLU A 90 11.90 6.22 -15.43
N ARG A 91 11.32 5.03 -15.68
CA ARG A 91 11.66 4.04 -16.72
C ARG A 91 13.12 3.52 -16.82
N ALA A 92 13.94 3.60 -15.79
CA ALA A 92 15.23 2.93 -15.78
C ALA A 92 15.10 1.46 -15.34
N GLN A 93 14.81 0.56 -16.28
CA GLN A 93 15.20 -0.88 -16.34
C GLN A 93 15.22 -1.75 -15.05
N PHE A 94 14.53 -1.40 -13.97
CA PHE A 94 14.35 -2.30 -12.83
C PHE A 94 13.22 -3.27 -13.17
N GLN A 95 13.57 -4.52 -13.48
CA GLN A 95 12.60 -5.60 -13.47
C GLN A 95 12.28 -5.92 -12.01
N PHE A 96 11.12 -5.47 -11.53
CA PHE A 96 10.65 -5.86 -10.21
C PHE A 96 10.34 -7.36 -10.22
N SER A 97 10.72 -8.06 -9.16
CA SER A 97 10.20 -9.41 -8.92
C SER A 97 8.68 -9.37 -8.83
N GLU A 98 8.01 -10.47 -9.22
CA GLU A 98 6.59 -10.63 -8.95
C GLU A 98 6.29 -10.40 -7.46
N TRP A 99 5.11 -9.88 -7.18
CA TRP A 99 4.66 -9.64 -5.81
C TRP A 99 4.46 -10.95 -5.05
N GLU A 100 4.95 -11.00 -3.82
CA GLU A 100 4.74 -12.12 -2.90
C GLU A 100 3.95 -11.70 -1.66
N PRO A 101 3.20 -12.62 -1.02
CA PRO A 101 2.53 -12.33 0.25
C PRO A 101 3.54 -11.88 1.32
N GLY A 102 3.43 -10.62 1.75
CA GLY A 102 4.37 -9.96 2.66
C GLY A 102 4.95 -8.67 2.08
N ASP A 103 5.01 -8.56 0.75
CA ASP A 103 5.26 -7.29 0.06
C ASP A 103 4.08 -6.32 0.23
N SER A 104 4.34 -5.01 0.11
CA SER A 104 3.27 -4.02 -0.02
C SER A 104 2.36 -4.38 -1.19
N ILE A 105 1.04 -4.29 -0.99
CA ILE A 105 0.04 -4.58 -2.02
C ILE A 105 0.12 -3.61 -3.20
N THR A 106 0.71 -2.43 -3.00
CA THR A 106 0.93 -1.41 -4.04
C THR A 106 2.28 -1.59 -4.77
N ARG A 107 3.06 -2.65 -4.46
CA ARG A 107 4.33 -2.95 -5.13
C ARG A 107 4.19 -2.82 -6.65
N PRO A 108 5.10 -2.14 -7.35
CA PRO A 108 5.03 -2.05 -8.80
C PRO A 108 4.97 -3.42 -9.48
N MET A 109 4.33 -3.45 -10.64
CA MET A 109 4.36 -4.61 -11.53
C MET A 109 5.80 -4.83 -12.05
N PRO A 110 6.15 -6.03 -12.59
CA PRO A 110 7.49 -6.29 -13.12
C PRO A 110 7.98 -5.30 -14.17
N ASP A 111 7.05 -4.69 -14.93
CA ASP A 111 7.31 -3.64 -15.92
C ASP A 111 7.46 -2.23 -15.31
N GLY A 112 7.40 -2.11 -13.98
CA GLY A 112 7.45 -0.88 -13.22
C GLY A 112 6.13 -0.10 -13.16
N SER A 113 5.06 -0.60 -13.78
CA SER A 113 3.76 0.08 -13.73
C SER A 113 3.11 0.00 -12.35
N TYR A 114 2.30 1.01 -12.00
CA TYR A 114 1.50 0.97 -10.79
C TYR A 114 0.39 -0.10 -10.93
N PRO A 115 0.17 -0.94 -9.91
CA PRO A 115 -0.84 -1.99 -10.01
C PRO A 115 -2.24 -1.42 -10.18
N SER A 116 -3.06 -2.09 -11.00
CA SER A 116 -4.48 -1.76 -11.11
C SER A 116 -5.20 -2.03 -9.78
N TRP A 117 -6.35 -1.38 -9.55
CA TRP A 117 -7.16 -1.65 -8.36
C TRP A 117 -7.51 -3.14 -8.22
N ASP A 118 -7.79 -3.84 -9.31
CA ASP A 118 -8.06 -5.28 -9.27
C ASP A 118 -6.83 -6.06 -8.79
N THR A 119 -5.64 -5.72 -9.28
CA THR A 119 -4.38 -6.28 -8.80
C THR A 119 -4.21 -6.04 -7.30
N ILE A 120 -4.46 -4.81 -6.83
CA ILE A 120 -4.35 -4.44 -5.40
C ILE A 120 -5.33 -5.26 -4.56
N ARG A 121 -6.60 -5.40 -4.98
CA ARG A 121 -7.58 -6.25 -4.29
C ARG A 121 -7.13 -7.71 -4.22
N HIS A 122 -6.59 -8.25 -5.31
CA HIS A 122 -6.07 -9.62 -5.32
C HIS A 122 -4.93 -9.82 -4.33
N ARG A 123 -3.99 -8.87 -4.29
CA ARG A 123 -2.86 -8.89 -3.35
C ARG A 123 -3.31 -8.72 -1.91
N TYR A 124 -4.27 -7.83 -1.66
CA TYR A 124 -4.87 -7.62 -0.35
C TYR A 124 -5.41 -8.94 0.22
N TRP A 125 -6.26 -9.65 -0.52
CA TRP A 125 -6.84 -10.90 -0.02
C TRP A 125 -5.80 -12.00 0.17
N ARG A 126 -4.79 -12.09 -0.71
CA ARG A 126 -3.67 -13.03 -0.54
C ARG A 126 -2.87 -12.74 0.73
N ALA A 127 -2.57 -11.46 1.00
CA ALA A 127 -1.87 -11.04 2.22
C ALA A 127 -2.74 -11.27 3.47
N ARG A 128 -4.02 -10.91 3.40
CA ARG A 128 -4.99 -11.09 4.48
C ARG A 128 -5.15 -12.56 4.88
N ALA A 129 -5.06 -13.49 3.92
CA ALA A 129 -5.08 -14.93 4.19
C ALA A 129 -3.89 -15.42 5.03
N GLN A 130 -2.74 -14.75 4.96
CA GLN A 130 -1.55 -15.10 5.76
C GLN A 130 -1.67 -14.59 7.20
N LEU A 131 -2.45 -13.53 7.41
CA LEU A 131 -2.65 -12.88 8.71
C LEU A 131 -3.92 -13.37 9.44
N ALA A 132 -4.72 -14.20 8.78
CA ALA A 132 -5.96 -14.70 9.36
C ALA A 132 -5.69 -15.61 10.56
N THR A 133 -6.46 -15.44 11.63
CA THR A 133 -6.36 -16.29 12.82
C THR A 133 -7.18 -17.58 12.65
N ASP A 134 -6.82 -18.62 13.41
CA ASP A 134 -7.50 -19.92 13.31
C ASP A 134 -9.01 -19.78 13.61
N GLY A 135 -9.83 -20.22 12.65
CA GLY A 135 -11.29 -20.16 12.75
C GLY A 135 -11.91 -18.83 12.38
N GLU A 136 -11.13 -17.81 12.04
CA GLU A 136 -11.65 -16.51 11.59
C GLU A 136 -12.45 -16.64 10.28
N PHE A 137 -11.95 -17.45 9.35
CA PHE A 137 -12.62 -17.76 8.09
C PHE A 137 -12.79 -19.27 7.91
N SER A 138 -13.87 -19.66 7.22
CA SER A 138 -14.07 -21.04 6.83
C SER A 138 -12.95 -21.54 5.89
N PRO A 139 -12.67 -22.85 5.83
CA PRO A 139 -11.68 -23.40 4.90
C PRO A 139 -11.92 -22.98 3.43
N GLN A 140 -13.19 -22.86 3.03
CA GLN A 140 -13.57 -22.40 1.70
C GLN A 140 -13.18 -20.93 1.47
N ASN A 141 -13.46 -20.06 2.44
CA ASN A 141 -13.08 -18.64 2.38
C ASN A 141 -11.55 -18.45 2.41
N MET A 142 -10.84 -19.24 3.22
CA MET A 142 -9.38 -19.27 3.21
C MET A 142 -8.83 -19.66 1.83
N GLY A 143 -9.46 -20.63 1.14
CA GLY A 143 -9.12 -21.01 -0.23
C GLY A 143 -9.31 -19.85 -1.23
N LEU A 144 -10.43 -19.13 -1.13
CA LEU A 144 -10.69 -17.94 -1.96
C LEU A 144 -9.62 -16.86 -1.73
N MET A 145 -9.34 -16.54 -0.47
CA MET A 145 -8.40 -15.47 -0.12
C MET A 145 -6.97 -15.79 -0.55
N ARG A 146 -6.52 -17.04 -0.41
CA ARG A 146 -5.21 -17.48 -0.91
C ARG A 146 -5.07 -17.37 -2.44
N ALA A 147 -6.20 -17.41 -3.17
CA ALA A 147 -6.26 -17.14 -4.60
C ALA A 147 -6.50 -15.66 -4.95
N GLY A 148 -6.59 -14.78 -3.94
CA GLY A 148 -6.80 -13.33 -4.10
C GLY A 148 -8.27 -12.91 -4.23
N TYR A 149 -9.20 -13.80 -3.91
CA TYR A 149 -10.63 -13.48 -3.94
C TYR A 149 -11.16 -13.17 -2.54
N ALA A 150 -12.08 -12.22 -2.46
CA ALA A 150 -12.75 -11.88 -1.21
C ALA A 150 -13.50 -13.08 -0.61
N PRO A 151 -13.53 -13.20 0.73
CA PRO A 151 -14.36 -14.18 1.39
C PRO A 151 -15.84 -13.87 1.13
N LYS A 152 -16.67 -14.92 1.21
CA LYS A 152 -18.11 -14.85 0.95
C LYS A 152 -18.91 -15.24 2.19
N ALA A 153 -20.11 -14.67 2.30
CA ALA A 153 -21.09 -15.05 3.30
C ALA A 153 -22.45 -15.23 2.65
N SER A 154 -23.23 -16.19 3.15
CA SER A 154 -24.66 -16.26 2.86
C SER A 154 -25.40 -15.42 3.88
N VAL A 155 -26.30 -14.56 3.42
CA VAL A 155 -27.06 -13.63 4.27
C VAL A 155 -28.52 -13.67 3.91
N LEU A 156 -29.39 -13.55 4.91
CA LEU A 156 -30.80 -13.25 4.71
C LEU A 156 -30.92 -11.74 4.46
N VAL A 157 -31.59 -11.38 3.37
CA VAL A 157 -31.81 -9.99 2.97
C VAL A 157 -33.28 -9.75 2.68
N ARG A 158 -33.70 -8.49 2.84
CA ARG A 158 -35.01 -7.99 2.39
C ARG A 158 -34.79 -7.05 1.21
N ASP A 159 -35.37 -7.39 0.07
CA ASP A 159 -35.35 -6.53 -1.12
C ASP A 159 -36.16 -5.25 -0.85
N ARG A 160 -35.60 -4.07 -1.17
CA ARG A 160 -36.23 -2.78 -0.81
C ARG A 160 -37.44 -2.43 -1.66
N ASP A 161 -37.44 -2.85 -2.93
CA ASP A 161 -38.51 -2.51 -3.87
C ASP A 161 -39.72 -3.42 -3.67
N THR A 162 -39.48 -4.71 -3.45
CA THR A 162 -40.53 -5.74 -3.36
C THR A 162 -40.87 -6.15 -1.93
N GLY A 163 -40.00 -5.82 -0.96
CA GLY A 163 -40.13 -6.25 0.44
C GLY A 163 -39.88 -7.75 0.67
N LYS A 164 -39.49 -8.51 -0.36
CA LYS A 164 -39.32 -9.98 -0.29
C LYS A 164 -38.03 -10.37 0.42
N TYR A 165 -38.11 -11.44 1.21
CA TYR A 165 -36.95 -12.04 1.87
C TYR A 165 -36.31 -13.11 0.98
N SER A 166 -34.98 -13.09 0.87
CA SER A 166 -34.23 -14.13 0.14
C SER A 166 -32.83 -14.33 0.74
N ILE A 167 -32.25 -15.50 0.49
CA ILE A 167 -30.84 -15.76 0.82
C ILE A 167 -29.99 -15.27 -0.34
N LYS A 168 -28.98 -14.44 -0.03
CA LYS A 168 -28.02 -13.91 -1.00
C LYS A 168 -26.60 -14.25 -0.58
N VAL A 169 -25.78 -14.69 -1.53
CA VAL A 169 -24.34 -14.82 -1.32
C VAL A 169 -23.70 -13.47 -1.63
N VAL A 170 -22.99 -12.91 -0.65
CA VAL A 170 -22.32 -11.62 -0.74
C VAL A 170 -20.82 -11.81 -0.53
N THR A 171 -20.02 -10.94 -1.13
CA THR A 171 -18.56 -10.87 -0.92
C THR A 171 -18.24 -9.75 0.04
N LEU A 172 -17.21 -9.95 0.87
CA LEU A 172 -16.63 -8.85 1.64
C LEU A 172 -16.01 -7.84 0.67
N GLU A 173 -16.21 -6.56 0.93
CA GLU A 173 -15.73 -5.47 0.08
C GLU A 173 -14.55 -4.76 0.76
N ILE A 174 -13.73 -4.08 -0.05
CA ILE A 174 -12.65 -3.23 0.44
C ILE A 174 -13.07 -1.78 0.16
N HIS A 175 -13.07 -0.97 1.21
CA HIS A 175 -13.42 0.45 1.15
C HIS A 175 -12.22 1.33 1.50
N HIS A 176 -12.02 2.39 0.72
CA HIS A 176 -11.04 3.43 0.98
C HIS A 176 -11.55 4.38 2.07
N ASN A 177 -10.88 4.42 3.21
CA ASN A 177 -11.18 5.36 4.30
C ASN A 177 -10.90 6.81 3.92
N ARG A 178 -10.01 7.03 2.94
CA ARG A 178 -9.55 8.33 2.46
C ARG A 178 -9.27 8.23 0.96
N GLY A 179 -9.52 9.31 0.22
CA GLY A 179 -9.33 9.32 -1.22
C GLY A 179 -10.34 8.44 -1.97
N GLY A 180 -10.12 8.27 -3.27
CA GLY A 180 -10.94 7.42 -4.14
C GLY A 180 -10.13 6.29 -4.77
N ARG A 181 -10.82 5.33 -5.37
CA ARG A 181 -10.22 4.18 -6.06
C ARG A 181 -9.14 4.62 -7.04
N GLY A 182 -7.96 4.01 -6.95
CA GLY A 182 -6.84 4.26 -7.88
C GLY A 182 -6.15 5.61 -7.67
N THR A 183 -6.39 6.29 -6.54
CA THR A 183 -5.64 7.48 -6.17
C THR A 183 -4.36 7.05 -5.46
N GLN A 184 -3.23 7.20 -6.16
CA GLN A 184 -1.92 6.80 -5.66
C GLN A 184 -1.64 7.42 -4.28
N GLY A 185 -1.35 6.56 -3.30
CA GLY A 185 -1.13 6.95 -1.90
C GLY A 185 -2.28 6.63 -0.94
N PHE A 186 -3.46 6.22 -1.45
CA PHE A 186 -4.60 5.79 -0.63
C PHE A 186 -4.96 4.31 -0.77
N ASP A 187 -4.22 3.56 -1.61
CA ASP A 187 -4.46 2.13 -1.83
C ASP A 187 -3.66 1.22 -0.85
N GLU A 188 -3.04 1.78 0.18
CA GLU A 188 -2.29 1.03 1.20
C GLU A 188 -3.21 0.46 2.29
N PRO A 189 -2.86 -0.66 2.95
CA PRO A 189 -3.73 -1.30 3.94
C PRO A 189 -4.24 -0.39 5.06
N ILE A 190 -3.49 0.65 5.43
CA ILE A 190 -3.89 1.63 6.45
C ILE A 190 -5.09 2.50 6.02
N ASP A 191 -5.23 2.72 4.72
CA ASP A 191 -6.30 3.50 4.12
C ASP A 191 -7.44 2.62 3.62
N LEU A 192 -7.33 1.30 3.77
CA LEU A 192 -8.34 0.32 3.39
C LEU A 192 -9.02 -0.28 4.62
N ARG A 193 -10.31 -0.58 4.49
CA ARG A 193 -11.05 -1.39 5.47
C ARG A 193 -11.93 -2.42 4.79
N GLU A 194 -12.07 -3.55 5.46
CA GLU A 194 -13.02 -4.60 5.09
C GLU A 194 -14.42 -4.19 5.56
N VAL A 195 -15.39 -4.22 4.67
CA VAL A 195 -16.78 -3.88 4.96
C VAL A 195 -17.72 -4.78 4.17
N TRP A 196 -18.85 -5.12 4.76
CA TRP A 196 -19.92 -5.77 4.02
C TRP A 196 -20.69 -4.77 3.14
N PRO A 197 -21.39 -5.23 2.09
CA PRO A 197 -22.11 -4.33 1.18
C PRO A 197 -23.05 -3.32 1.86
N TRP A 198 -23.73 -3.72 2.94
CA TRP A 198 -24.65 -2.85 3.69
C TRP A 198 -23.92 -1.89 4.64
N GLU A 199 -22.71 -2.21 5.08
CA GLU A 199 -21.84 -1.30 5.82
C GLU A 199 -21.22 -0.29 4.85
N HIS A 200 -20.79 -0.76 3.68
CA HIS A 200 -20.24 0.10 2.64
C HIS A 200 -21.23 1.17 2.19
N GLU A 201 -22.52 0.84 2.05
CA GLU A 201 -23.57 1.84 1.77
C GLU A 201 -23.65 2.95 2.82
N GLN A 202 -23.39 2.66 4.10
CA GLN A 202 -23.40 3.68 5.17
C GLN A 202 -22.22 4.65 5.06
N LEU A 203 -21.16 4.25 4.36
CA LEU A 203 -19.90 4.95 4.27
C LEU A 203 -19.73 5.66 2.93
N ASP A 204 -20.31 5.10 1.87
CA ASP A 204 -20.32 5.63 0.52
C ASP A 204 -21.77 5.80 0.05
N PRO A 205 -22.29 7.04 0.01
CA PRO A 205 -23.65 7.32 -0.44
C PRO A 205 -23.94 6.91 -1.89
N SER A 206 -22.95 6.56 -2.70
CA SER A 206 -23.15 6.05 -4.07
C SER A 206 -23.32 4.53 -4.13
N ARG A 207 -23.04 3.82 -3.04
CA ARG A 207 -23.11 2.36 -2.96
C ARG A 207 -24.51 1.93 -2.55
N HIS A 208 -25.30 1.46 -3.51
CA HIS A 208 -26.67 0.99 -3.24
C HIS A 208 -26.84 -0.50 -3.56
N PRO A 209 -26.81 -1.40 -2.55
CA PRO A 209 -27.01 -2.83 -2.76
C PRO A 209 -28.43 -3.21 -3.17
N GLY A 210 -29.43 -2.34 -2.91
CA GLY A 210 -30.84 -2.58 -3.24
C GLY A 210 -31.58 -3.49 -2.25
N TYR A 211 -30.95 -3.86 -1.15
CA TYR A 211 -31.52 -4.73 -0.12
C TYR A 211 -31.06 -4.32 1.27
N ASP A 212 -31.86 -4.66 2.27
CA ASP A 212 -31.51 -4.54 3.68
C ASP A 212 -30.97 -5.87 4.20
N PHE A 213 -29.86 -5.80 4.94
CA PHE A 213 -29.32 -6.95 5.66
C PHE A 213 -30.20 -7.30 6.86
N ILE A 214 -30.49 -8.59 7.04
CA ILE A 214 -31.30 -9.11 8.16
C ILE A 214 -30.43 -9.93 9.11
N SER A 215 -29.74 -10.95 8.59
CA SER A 215 -28.85 -11.80 9.40
C SER A 215 -27.90 -12.62 8.54
N PHE A 216 -26.81 -13.10 9.15
CA PHE A 216 -26.00 -14.16 8.55
C PHE A 216 -26.79 -15.46 8.49
N TYR A 217 -26.72 -16.13 7.35
CA TYR A 217 -27.35 -17.41 7.12
C TYR A 217 -26.29 -18.51 7.13
N SER A 218 -26.30 -19.33 8.18
CA SER A 218 -25.51 -20.56 8.23
C SER A 218 -26.44 -21.75 8.02
N VAL A 219 -26.25 -22.49 6.93
CA VAL A 219 -26.81 -23.84 6.83
C VAL A 219 -26.04 -24.68 7.84
N HIS A 220 -26.57 -24.81 9.06
CA HIS A 220 -26.09 -25.87 9.94
C HIS A 220 -26.39 -27.18 9.22
N SER A 221 -25.37 -27.85 8.69
CA SER A 221 -25.52 -29.24 8.27
C SER A 221 -25.86 -30.02 9.52
N LYS A 222 -27.07 -30.58 9.56
CA LYS A 222 -27.39 -31.68 10.46
C LYS A 222 -26.49 -32.87 10.17
#